data_AF-A0A6A5VZZ7-F1
#
_entry.id   AF-A0A6A5VZZ7-F1
#
_cell.length_a   1.000
_cell.length_b   1.000
_cell.length_c   1.000
_cell.angle_alpha   90.00
_cell.angle_beta   90.00
_cell.angle_gamma   90.00
#
_symmetry.space_group_name_H-M   'P 1'
#
loop_
_entity.id
_entity.type
_entity.pdbx_description
1 polymer ?
#
loop_
_entity_poly.entity_id
_entity_poly.type
_entity_poly.pdbx_seq_one_letter_code
_entity_poly.pdbx_strand_id
1 'polypeptide(L)'
;MMTDFGSDIRVVHLIQAVCHMYNDNYNHWSLNIQFKDNATNTTVAGSLRCHMTVDAETGDTIYGIVANAYAITNNCVLTVDFPPTSSNLPVGYISQVIRHNNLHRFEYSSEGSGCRHWIYLAIQHLEAAGYIAAGSAEQLWPYLHSFWHSAADNMGVMQPRSRPSKLIYGLSQ
;
A
#
# COMPACT_ATOMS: atom_id res chain seq x y z
N MET A 1 -1.60 10.22 16.38
CA MET A 1 -1.55 9.36 15.18
C MET A 1 -2.93 8.73 15.04
N MET A 2 -3.55 8.75 13.86
CA MET A 2 -4.84 8.07 13.64
C MET A 2 -4.58 6.56 13.69
N THR A 3 -5.34 5.80 14.47
CA THR A 3 -5.17 4.34 14.58
C THR A 3 -6.32 3.59 13.93
N ASP A 4 -7.44 4.27 13.66
CA ASP A 4 -8.65 3.72 13.06
C ASP A 4 -9.33 4.76 12.19
N PHE A 5 -10.00 4.31 11.14
CA PHE A 5 -10.80 5.15 10.24
C PHE A 5 -12.09 4.45 9.80
N GLY A 6 -12.60 3.47 10.58
CA GLY A 6 -13.81 2.71 10.24
C GLY A 6 -15.09 3.54 10.07
N SER A 7 -15.16 4.74 10.63
CA SER A 7 -16.28 5.68 10.49
C SER A 7 -16.12 6.69 9.33
N ASP A 8 -15.06 6.57 8.51
CA ASP A 8 -14.79 7.50 7.42
C ASP A 8 -15.76 7.29 6.25
N ILE A 9 -16.65 8.28 6.05
CA ILE A 9 -17.70 8.27 5.04
C ILE A 9 -17.27 8.84 3.68
N ARG A 10 -16.03 9.36 3.58
CA ARG A 10 -15.49 9.83 2.30
C ARG A 10 -15.42 8.67 1.31
N VAL A 11 -15.38 9.00 0.02
CA VAL A 11 -15.48 7.99 -1.03
C VAL A 11 -14.11 7.68 -1.59
N VAL A 12 -13.78 6.40 -1.73
CA VAL A 12 -12.55 5.92 -2.35
C VAL A 12 -12.54 6.36 -3.82
N HIS A 13 -11.47 7.04 -4.21
CA HIS A 13 -11.15 7.34 -5.60
C HIS A 13 -10.31 6.24 -6.23
N LEU A 14 -9.24 5.84 -5.54
CA LEU A 14 -8.27 4.87 -6.02
C LEU A 14 -7.57 4.21 -4.82
N ILE A 15 -7.35 2.89 -4.91
CA ILE A 15 -6.53 2.14 -3.97
C ILE A 15 -5.21 1.82 -4.67
N GLN A 16 -4.08 2.00 -3.99
CA GLN A 16 -2.77 1.74 -4.58
C GLN A 16 -1.87 1.01 -3.60
N ALA A 17 -1.10 0.06 -4.11
CA ALA A 17 0.13 -0.38 -3.47
C ALA A 17 1.26 0.59 -3.89
N VAL A 18 1.90 1.23 -2.92
CA VAL A 18 2.90 2.28 -3.16
C VAL A 18 4.24 1.85 -2.62
N CYS A 19 5.25 1.89 -3.49
CA CYS A 19 6.63 1.59 -3.19
C CYS A 19 7.43 2.88 -2.97
N HIS A 20 8.10 2.97 -1.82
CA HIS A 20 8.98 4.07 -1.44
C HIS A 20 10.43 3.60 -1.35
N MET A 21 11.38 4.48 -1.67
CA MET A 21 12.76 4.29 -1.23
C MET A 21 12.80 4.37 0.29
N TYR A 22 13.33 3.33 0.93
CA TYR A 22 13.67 3.37 2.36
C TYR A 22 15.18 3.57 2.54
N ASN A 23 15.97 2.78 1.81
CA ASN A 23 17.41 2.98 1.63
C ASN A 23 17.88 2.26 0.33
N ASP A 24 19.18 2.23 0.08
CA ASP A 24 19.77 1.68 -1.16
C ASP A 24 19.49 0.18 -1.39
N ASN A 25 19.05 -0.53 -0.35
CA ASN A 25 18.84 -1.98 -0.39
C ASN A 25 17.40 -2.39 -0.15
N TYR A 26 16.57 -1.49 0.41
CA TYR A 26 15.21 -1.81 0.80
C TYR A 26 14.21 -0.75 0.32
N ASN A 27 13.08 -1.25 -0.19
CA ASN A 27 11.89 -0.44 -0.38
C ASN A 27 10.92 -0.66 0.77
N HIS A 28 10.20 0.39 1.11
CA HIS A 28 9.04 0.30 1.98
C HIS A 28 7.77 0.28 1.15
N TRP A 29 6.88 -0.67 1.41
CA TRP A 29 5.58 -0.78 0.74
C TRP A 29 4.45 -0.35 1.66
N SER A 30 3.49 0.37 1.10
CA SER A 30 2.32 0.87 1.84
C SER A 30 1.05 0.81 0.99
N LEU A 31 -0.10 0.82 1.66
CA LEU A 31 -1.40 0.98 1.04
C LEU A 31 -1.77 2.46 1.03
N ASN A 32 -2.01 3.03 -0.13
CA ASN A 32 -2.49 4.40 -0.29
C ASN A 32 -3.95 4.37 -0.75
N ILE A 33 -4.81 5.07 -0.03
CA ILE A 33 -6.25 5.18 -0.31
C ILE A 33 -6.50 6.63 -0.68
N GLN A 34 -6.62 6.93 -1.97
CA GLN A 34 -7.03 8.24 -2.42
C GLN A 34 -8.54 8.39 -2.24
N PHE A 35 -8.99 9.56 -1.80
CA PHE A 35 -10.40 9.79 -1.52
C PHE A 35 -10.91 11.11 -2.08
N LYS A 36 -12.22 11.19 -2.24
CA LYS A 36 -13.00 12.39 -2.53
C LYS A 36 -13.94 12.65 -1.35
N ASP A 37 -14.33 13.90 -1.13
CA ASP A 37 -15.24 14.23 -0.02
C ASP A 37 -16.61 13.56 -0.16
N ASN A 38 -17.06 13.33 -1.39
CA ASN A 38 -18.26 12.55 -1.70
C ASN A 38 -18.20 11.99 -3.14
N ALA A 39 -19.22 11.22 -3.50
CA ALA A 39 -19.33 10.55 -4.80
C ALA A 39 -19.33 11.51 -6.00
N THR A 40 -19.96 12.68 -5.86
CA THR A 40 -20.18 13.65 -6.94
C THR A 40 -18.98 14.55 -7.20
N ASN A 41 -18.05 14.67 -6.25
CA ASN A 41 -16.79 15.38 -6.48
C ASN A 41 -16.00 14.74 -7.62
N THR A 42 -15.37 15.56 -8.44
CA THR A 42 -14.50 15.11 -9.56
C THR A 42 -13.02 15.20 -9.21
N THR A 43 -12.67 15.89 -8.12
CA THR A 43 -11.30 16.09 -7.66
C THR A 43 -10.96 15.18 -6.47
N VAL A 44 -9.71 14.71 -6.43
CA VAL A 44 -9.15 14.01 -5.27
C VAL A 44 -8.89 15.02 -4.16
N ALA A 45 -9.42 14.74 -2.96
CA ALA A 45 -9.30 15.61 -1.79
C ALA A 45 -8.04 15.30 -0.96
N GLY A 46 -7.53 14.07 -1.04
CA GLY A 46 -6.32 13.66 -0.33
C GLY A 46 -6.12 12.15 -0.35
N SER A 47 -5.26 11.66 0.54
CA SER A 47 -5.05 10.22 0.73
C SER A 47 -4.85 9.81 2.18
N LEU A 48 -5.16 8.55 2.47
CA LEU A 48 -4.74 7.85 3.69
C LEU A 48 -3.66 6.83 3.32
N ARG A 49 -2.48 6.94 3.92
CA ARG A 49 -1.42 5.94 3.81
C ARG A 49 -1.44 5.03 5.03
N CYS A 50 -1.75 3.77 4.81
CA CYS A 50 -1.66 2.69 5.80
C CYS A 50 -0.37 1.92 5.56
N HIS A 51 0.42 1.70 6.61
CA HIS A 51 1.67 0.97 6.49
C HIS A 51 2.10 0.29 7.79
N MET A 52 2.92 -0.73 7.64
CA MET A 52 3.57 -1.39 8.77
C MET A 52 5.03 -0.97 8.84
N THR A 53 5.56 -0.70 10.03
CA THR A 53 6.98 -0.44 10.28
C THR A 53 7.44 -1.20 11.51
N VAL A 54 8.74 -1.17 11.80
CA VAL A 54 9.29 -1.69 13.06
C VAL A 54 9.68 -0.50 13.92
N ASP A 55 9.30 -0.53 15.19
CA ASP A 55 9.79 0.42 16.19
C ASP A 55 11.30 0.24 16.36
N ALA A 56 12.06 1.33 16.23
CA ALA A 56 13.51 1.24 16.30
C ALA A 56 14.05 0.96 17.71
N GLU A 57 13.27 1.28 18.76
CA GLU A 57 13.64 1.13 20.15
C GLU A 57 13.20 -0.24 20.70
N THR A 58 11.97 -0.66 20.42
CA THR A 58 11.41 -1.90 20.97
C THR A 58 11.52 -3.09 20.03
N GLY A 59 11.68 -2.86 18.72
CA GLY A 59 11.63 -3.91 17.70
C GLY A 59 10.20 -4.39 17.40
N ASP A 60 9.18 -3.77 17.99
CA ASP A 60 7.79 -4.16 17.79
C ASP A 60 7.29 -3.74 16.42
N THR A 61 6.33 -4.49 15.89
CA THR A 61 5.68 -4.12 14.63
C THR A 61 4.58 -3.07 14.88
N ILE A 62 4.63 -1.96 14.14
CA ILE A 62 3.70 -0.84 14.26
C ILE A 62 2.84 -0.74 13.01
N TYR A 63 1.51 -0.68 13.19
CA TYR A 63 0.59 -0.24 12.16
C TYR A 63 0.34 1.27 12.26
N GLY A 64 0.71 2.01 11.21
CA GLY A 64 0.55 3.45 11.11
C GLY A 64 -0.48 3.85 10.05
N ILE A 65 -1.26 4.89 10.35
CA ILE A 65 -2.11 5.58 9.38
C ILE A 65 -1.71 7.06 9.33
N VAL A 66 -1.42 7.55 8.13
CA VAL A 66 -1.05 8.94 7.88
C VAL A 66 -2.02 9.55 6.87
N ALA A 67 -2.71 10.61 7.27
CA ALA A 67 -3.53 11.41 6.36
C ALA A 67 -2.67 12.44 5.63
N ASN A 68 -2.90 12.58 4.32
CA ASN A 68 -2.20 13.54 3.47
C ASN A 68 -3.19 14.39 2.68
N ALA A 69 -2.85 15.66 2.46
CA ALA A 69 -3.61 16.59 1.61
C ALA A 69 -3.30 16.44 0.11
N TYR A 70 -2.55 15.41 -0.27
CA TYR A 70 -2.15 15.11 -1.64
C TYR A 70 -2.47 13.65 -1.97
N ALA A 71 -2.62 13.34 -3.26
CA ALA A 71 -2.98 12.01 -3.74
C ALA A 71 -1.84 10.99 -3.56
N ILE A 72 -0.61 11.36 -3.95
CA ILE A 72 0.59 10.52 -3.91
C ILE A 72 1.77 11.39 -3.48
N THR A 73 2.69 10.85 -2.68
CA THR A 73 3.90 11.55 -2.25
C THR A 73 4.94 11.63 -3.37
N ASN A 74 5.74 12.71 -3.38
CA ASN A 74 6.87 12.87 -4.30
C ASN A 74 8.01 11.85 -4.07
N ASN A 75 8.03 11.16 -2.92
CA ASN A 75 8.98 10.09 -2.63
C ASN A 75 8.45 8.69 -3.03
N CYS A 76 7.56 8.64 -4.03
CA CYS A 76 7.06 7.40 -4.60
C CYS A 76 7.96 6.97 -5.77
N VAL A 77 8.37 5.70 -5.78
CA VAL A 77 9.12 5.10 -6.90
C VAL A 77 8.18 4.43 -7.89
N LEU A 78 7.20 3.71 -7.36
CA LEU A 78 6.27 2.90 -8.14
C LEU A 78 4.91 2.85 -7.44
N THR A 79 3.85 2.88 -8.24
CA THR A 79 2.48 2.57 -7.80
C THR A 79 1.94 1.40 -8.60
N VAL A 80 1.11 0.58 -7.94
CA VAL A 80 0.25 -0.41 -8.60
C VAL A 80 -1.18 -0.05 -8.22
N ASP A 81 -2.00 0.18 -9.22
CA ASP A 81 -3.32 0.79 -9.08
C ASP A 81 -4.44 -0.26 -9.09
N PHE A 82 -5.36 -0.12 -8.15
CA PHE A 82 -6.54 -0.95 -7.99
C PHE A 82 -7.78 -0.05 -7.91
N PRO A 83 -8.43 0.23 -9.06
CA PRO A 83 -9.68 0.99 -9.07
C PRO A 83 -10.76 0.29 -8.24
N PRO A 84 -11.56 1.04 -7.45
CA PRO A 84 -12.65 0.43 -6.69
C PRO A 84 -13.74 -0.09 -7.63
N THR A 85 -14.34 -1.22 -7.29
CA THR A 85 -15.48 -1.80 -8.04
C THR A 85 -16.75 -0.95 -7.97
N SER A 86 -16.89 -0.15 -6.91
CA SER A 86 -18.01 0.78 -6.70
C SER A 86 -17.53 2.22 -6.65
N SER A 87 -18.22 3.10 -7.37
CA SER A 87 -17.97 4.55 -7.35
C SER A 87 -18.36 5.23 -6.03
N ASN A 88 -19.02 4.52 -5.13
CA ASN A 88 -19.49 5.01 -3.83
C ASN A 88 -18.88 4.25 -2.64
N LEU A 89 -17.77 3.53 -2.84
CA LEU A 89 -17.12 2.76 -1.78
C LEU A 89 -16.63 3.71 -0.65
N PRO A 90 -17.12 3.56 0.60
CA PRO A 90 -16.64 4.37 1.71
C PRO A 90 -15.20 4.00 2.11
N VAL A 91 -14.39 5.00 2.46
CA VAL A 91 -13.02 4.79 2.94
C VAL A 91 -12.99 3.91 4.20
N GLY A 92 -13.95 4.06 5.11
CA GLY A 92 -14.04 3.27 6.33
C GLY A 92 -14.17 1.76 6.10
N TYR A 93 -14.70 1.33 4.94
CA TYR A 93 -14.80 -0.09 4.61
C TYR A 93 -13.43 -0.75 4.41
N ILE A 94 -12.44 0.03 3.95
CA ILE A 94 -11.05 -0.43 3.88
C ILE A 94 -10.49 -0.70 5.28
N SER A 95 -10.83 0.16 6.25
CA SER A 95 -10.44 -0.03 7.66
C SER A 95 -11.05 -1.31 8.24
N GLN A 96 -12.32 -1.57 7.94
CA GLN A 96 -13.00 -2.79 8.38
C GLN A 96 -12.32 -4.05 7.83
N VAL A 97 -11.92 -4.05 6.56
CA VAL A 97 -11.15 -5.17 5.97
C VAL A 97 -9.83 -5.39 6.71
N ILE A 98 -9.06 -4.32 6.95
CA ILE A 98 -7.79 -4.40 7.69
C ILE A 98 -8.01 -4.93 9.10
N ARG A 99 -9.09 -4.51 9.77
CA ARG A 99 -9.36 -4.87 11.17
C ARG A 99 -9.94 -6.26 11.34
N HIS A 100 -10.94 -6.64 10.54
CA HIS A 100 -11.55 -7.96 10.60
C HIS A 100 -10.56 -9.08 10.27
N ASN A 101 -9.54 -8.80 9.48
CA ASN A 101 -8.47 -9.75 9.15
C ASN A 101 -7.21 -9.58 10.04
N ASN A 102 -7.29 -8.82 11.13
CA ASN A 102 -6.19 -8.57 12.07
C ASN A 102 -4.89 -8.00 11.45
N LEU A 103 -4.96 -7.40 10.26
CA LEU A 103 -3.78 -6.86 9.58
C LEU A 103 -3.16 -5.67 10.34
N HIS A 104 -3.96 -4.95 11.13
CA HIS A 104 -3.47 -3.90 12.04
C HIS A 104 -2.64 -4.44 13.22
N ARG A 105 -2.65 -5.76 13.46
CA ARG A 105 -1.86 -6.47 14.48
C ARG A 105 -0.85 -7.43 13.85
N PHE A 106 -0.55 -7.23 12.57
CA PHE A 106 0.39 -8.07 11.85
C PHE A 106 1.78 -7.97 12.47
N GLU A 107 2.41 -9.11 12.73
CA GLU A 107 3.76 -9.18 13.31
C GLU A 107 4.76 -9.57 12.22
N TYR A 108 5.87 -8.83 12.13
CA TYR A 108 6.92 -9.14 11.18
C TYR A 108 7.67 -10.41 11.56
N SER A 109 7.92 -11.29 10.59
CA SER A 109 9.01 -12.26 10.75
C SER A 109 10.35 -11.52 10.79
N SER A 110 11.33 -12.09 11.49
CA SER A 110 12.68 -11.53 11.66
C SER A 110 13.46 -11.31 10.36
N GLU A 111 12.90 -11.68 9.21
CA GLU A 111 13.55 -11.69 7.89
C GLU A 111 13.37 -10.36 7.11
N GLY A 112 12.67 -9.37 7.68
CA GLY A 112 12.70 -7.99 7.18
C GLY A 112 11.87 -7.67 5.93
N SER A 113 11.04 -8.61 5.44
CA SER A 113 10.14 -8.39 4.29
C SER A 113 8.68 -8.10 4.68
N GLY A 114 8.40 -7.83 5.95
CA GLY A 114 7.04 -7.77 6.50
C GLY A 114 6.10 -6.80 5.78
N CYS A 115 6.57 -5.64 5.31
CA CYS A 115 5.72 -4.69 4.59
C CYS A 115 5.22 -5.23 3.23
N ARG A 116 6.03 -6.05 2.55
CA ARG A 116 5.69 -6.66 1.26
C ARG A 116 4.62 -7.74 1.43
N HIS A 117 4.76 -8.60 2.43
CA HIS A 117 3.75 -9.60 2.71
C HIS A 117 2.45 -8.96 3.22
N TRP A 118 2.56 -7.96 4.09
CA TRP A 118 1.40 -7.23 4.58
C TRP A 118 0.58 -6.57 3.46
N ILE A 119 1.23 -5.90 2.50
CA ILE A 119 0.50 -5.27 1.39
C ILE A 119 -0.16 -6.31 0.47
N TYR A 120 0.51 -7.46 0.26
CA TYR A 120 -0.09 -8.58 -0.48
C TYR A 120 -1.39 -9.06 0.19
N LEU A 121 -1.34 -9.30 1.51
CA LEU A 121 -2.52 -9.71 2.28
C LEU A 121 -3.62 -8.64 2.25
N ALA A 122 -3.26 -7.36 2.40
CA ALA A 122 -4.23 -6.26 2.33
C ALA A 122 -4.97 -6.24 0.98
N ILE A 123 -4.25 -6.36 -0.14
CA ILE A 123 -4.88 -6.43 -1.47
C ILE A 123 -5.70 -7.71 -1.63
N GLN A 124 -5.20 -8.86 -1.19
CA GLN A 124 -5.94 -10.13 -1.23
C GLN A 124 -7.26 -10.07 -0.46
N HIS A 125 -7.29 -9.44 0.72
CA HIS A 125 -8.51 -9.30 1.51
C HIS A 125 -9.48 -8.25 0.93
N LEU A 126 -8.97 -7.18 0.31
CA LEU A 126 -9.81 -6.22 -0.42
C LEU A 126 -10.46 -6.83 -1.66
N GLU A 127 -9.71 -7.69 -2.36
CA GLU A 127 -10.20 -8.49 -3.46
C GLU A 127 -11.28 -9.48 -3.00
N ALA A 128 -11.04 -10.22 -1.92
CA ALA A 128 -12.01 -11.16 -1.36
C ALA A 128 -13.30 -10.46 -0.86
N ALA A 129 -13.21 -9.21 -0.41
CA ALA A 129 -14.36 -8.38 -0.04
C ALA A 129 -15.11 -7.81 -1.27
N GLY A 130 -14.59 -7.99 -2.48
CA GLY A 130 -15.16 -7.48 -3.73
C GLY A 130 -15.02 -5.97 -3.92
N TYR A 131 -14.12 -5.31 -3.17
CA TYR A 131 -13.90 -3.87 -3.25
C TYR A 131 -12.96 -3.47 -4.39
N ILE A 132 -12.14 -4.41 -4.85
CA ILE A 132 -11.30 -4.31 -6.04
C ILE A 132 -11.49 -5.56 -6.92
N ALA A 133 -11.00 -5.53 -8.15
CA ALA A 133 -11.20 -6.62 -9.11
C ALA A 133 -10.53 -7.93 -8.68
N ALA A 134 -11.13 -9.07 -9.04
CA ALA A 134 -10.49 -10.38 -8.90
C ALA A 134 -9.18 -10.45 -9.70
N GLY A 135 -8.17 -11.13 -9.17
CA GLY A 135 -6.81 -11.20 -9.71
C GLY A 135 -5.88 -10.05 -9.27
N SER A 136 -6.35 -9.10 -8.45
CA SER A 136 -5.55 -7.95 -8.02
C SER A 136 -4.30 -8.36 -7.22
N ALA A 137 -4.42 -9.33 -6.31
CA ALA A 137 -3.29 -9.79 -5.52
C ALA A 137 -2.24 -10.54 -6.38
N GLU A 138 -2.69 -11.33 -7.35
CA GLU A 138 -1.82 -12.00 -8.32
C GLU A 138 -1.09 -10.99 -9.21
N GLN A 139 -1.80 -9.97 -9.69
CA GLN A 139 -1.21 -8.86 -10.45
C GLN A 139 -0.13 -8.12 -9.65
N LEU A 140 -0.32 -7.93 -8.34
CA LEU A 140 0.65 -7.26 -7.48
C LEU A 140 1.93 -8.09 -7.27
N TRP A 141 1.81 -9.42 -7.26
CA TRP A 141 2.86 -10.32 -6.79
C TRP A 141 4.24 -10.10 -7.45
N PRO A 142 4.38 -9.98 -8.79
CA PRO A 142 5.68 -9.78 -9.43
C PRO A 142 6.40 -8.51 -8.97
N TYR A 143 5.65 -7.45 -8.66
CA TYR A 143 6.22 -6.18 -8.20
C TYR A 143 6.84 -6.29 -6.81
N LEU A 144 6.24 -7.12 -5.94
CA LEU A 144 6.71 -7.34 -4.57
C LEU A 144 7.99 -8.18 -4.49
N HIS A 145 8.34 -8.92 -5.55
CA HIS A 145 9.61 -9.66 -5.66
C HIS A 145 10.78 -8.83 -6.16
N SER A 146 10.54 -7.54 -6.45
CA SER A 146 11.55 -6.65 -6.99
C SER A 146 11.93 -5.54 -6.02
N PHE A 147 13.20 -5.15 -6.04
CA PHE A 147 13.64 -3.85 -5.53
C PHE A 147 13.49 -2.82 -6.64
N TRP A 148 12.87 -1.69 -6.33
CA TRP A 148 12.60 -0.59 -7.25
C TRP A 148 13.41 0.65 -6.86
N HIS A 149 13.93 1.34 -7.86
CA HIS A 149 14.54 2.65 -7.69
C HIS A 149 14.24 3.52 -8.90
N SER A 150 14.32 4.84 -8.73
CA SER A 150 14.20 5.78 -9.83
C SER A 150 15.58 5.97 -10.48
N ALA A 151 15.66 5.89 -11.80
CA ALA A 151 16.87 6.18 -12.55
C ALA A 151 16.52 6.90 -13.85
N ALA A 152 17.38 7.83 -14.27
CA ALA A 152 17.22 8.53 -15.53
C ALA A 152 17.30 7.56 -16.72
N ASP A 153 16.45 7.75 -17.72
CA ASP A 153 16.61 7.16 -19.05
C ASP A 153 17.63 7.96 -19.89
N ASN A 154 17.80 7.58 -21.15
CA ASN A 154 18.73 8.25 -22.06
C ASN A 154 18.36 9.71 -22.37
N MET A 155 17.14 10.14 -22.01
CA MET A 155 16.65 11.51 -22.16
C MET A 155 16.66 12.28 -20.83
N GLY A 156 17.20 11.70 -19.76
CA GLY A 156 17.23 12.33 -18.44
C GLY A 156 15.91 12.23 -17.67
N VAL A 157 14.91 11.51 -18.19
CA VAL A 157 13.61 11.34 -17.53
C VAL A 157 13.72 10.23 -16.49
N MET A 158 13.33 10.52 -15.25
CA MET A 158 13.35 9.53 -14.17
C MET A 158 12.29 8.46 -14.41
N GLN A 159 12.72 7.20 -14.54
CA GLN A 159 11.88 6.03 -14.73
C GLN A 159 12.06 5.03 -13.59
N PRO A 160 11.01 4.28 -13.19
CA PRO A 160 11.17 3.17 -12.28
C PRO A 160 11.99 2.07 -12.95
N ARG A 161 13.02 1.60 -12.26
CA ARG A 161 13.80 0.42 -12.63
C ARG A 161 13.75 -0.60 -11.52
N SER A 162 13.81 -1.88 -11.90
CA SER A 162 13.80 -2.98 -10.95
C SER A 162 15.04 -3.87 -11.05
N ARG A 163 15.35 -4.51 -9.93
CA ARG A 163 16.22 -5.67 -9.83
C ARG A 163 15.55 -6.71 -8.92
N PRO A 164 15.87 -8.01 -9.03
CA PRO A 164 15.36 -9.01 -8.10
C PRO A 164 15.66 -8.61 -6.65
N SER A 165 14.66 -8.74 -5.77
CA SER A 165 14.84 -8.60 -4.33
C SER A 165 15.66 -9.77 -3.80
N LYS A 166 16.61 -9.51 -2.91
CA LYS A 166 17.32 -10.56 -2.15
C LYS A 166 16.45 -11.18 -1.05
N LEU A 167 15.34 -10.52 -0.70
CA LEU A 167 14.31 -11.01 0.20
C LEU A 167 13.15 -11.53 -0.64
N ILE A 168 13.06 -12.86 -0.80
CA ILE A 168 11.99 -13.55 -1.52
C ILE A 168 11.12 -14.27 -0.48
N TYR A 169 9.82 -14.06 -0.54
CA TYR A 169 8.86 -14.84 0.26
C TYR A 169 8.51 -16.14 -0.49
N GLY A 170 8.52 -17.28 0.19
CA GLY A 170 7.82 -18.48 -0.27
C GLY A 170 8.45 -19.29 -1.41
N LEU A 171 9.77 -19.22 -1.63
CA LEU A 171 10.47 -20.30 -2.33
C LEU A 171 11.24 -21.12 -1.29
N SER A 172 10.89 -22.40 -1.13
CA SER A 172 11.90 -23.37 -0.73
C SER A 172 13.01 -23.33 -1.78
N GLN A 173 14.26 -23.15 -1.35
CA GLN A 173 15.41 -23.50 -2.19
C GLN A 173 15.37 -24.99 -2.52
#